data_AF-A0A0Q5PIZ6-F1
#
_entry.id   AF-A0A0Q5PIZ6-F1
#
_cell.length_a   1.000
_cell.length_b   1.000
_cell.length_c   1.000
_cell.angle_alpha   90.00
_cell.angle_beta   90.00
_cell.angle_gamma   90.00
#
_symmetry.space_group_name_H-M   'P 1'
#
loop_
_entity.id
_entity.type
_entity.pdbx_description
1 polymer ?
#
loop_
_entity_poly.entity_id
_entity_poly.type
_entity_poly.pdbx_seq_one_letter_code
_entity_poly.pdbx_strand_id
1 'polypeptide(L)'
;MERQPEEMTNTQLGIRRAAEMAAVFMIGDGLLGMLQPRRHVDLWRSDVAAVDVLVKPFDGKAERRRVYGLLQLGAGIALASRLKR
;
A
#
# COMPACT_ATOMS: atom_id res chain seq x y z
N MET A 1 -39.24 12.36 -8.46
CA MET A 1 -37.96 11.63 -8.62
C MET A 1 -36.90 12.41 -7.84
N GLU A 2 -36.96 12.34 -6.52
CA GLU A 2 -35.94 12.92 -5.64
C GLU A 2 -34.69 12.04 -5.73
N ARG A 3 -33.58 12.61 -6.22
CA ARG A 3 -32.28 11.95 -6.10
C ARG A 3 -31.88 11.97 -4.63
N GLN A 4 -31.61 10.78 -4.14
CA GLN A 4 -31.45 10.45 -2.73
C GLN A 4 -30.18 11.09 -2.14
N PRO A 5 -30.26 11.78 -0.99
CA PRO A 5 -29.09 12.20 -0.22
C PRO A 5 -28.34 11.02 0.45
N GLU A 6 -28.85 9.78 0.39
CA GLU A 6 -28.25 8.59 1.03
C GLU A 6 -27.03 8.00 0.29
N GLU A 7 -26.96 8.15 -1.03
CA GLU A 7 -25.91 7.53 -1.87
C GLU A 7 -24.52 8.14 -1.61
N MET A 8 -24.50 9.42 -1.21
CA MET A 8 -23.28 10.17 -0.91
C MET A 8 -22.58 9.64 0.36
N THR A 9 -23.35 9.18 1.35
CA THR A 9 -22.87 8.59 2.60
C THR A 9 -22.22 7.22 2.41
N ASN A 10 -22.80 6.35 1.58
CA ASN A 10 -22.28 4.99 1.34
C ASN A 10 -20.96 5.03 0.57
N THR A 11 -20.85 5.91 -0.42
CA THR A 11 -19.63 6.11 -1.19
C THR A 11 -18.49 6.64 -0.30
N GLN A 12 -18.77 7.63 0.55
CA GLN A 12 -17.79 8.18 1.49
C GLN A 12 -17.31 7.15 2.51
N LEU A 13 -18.23 6.35 3.06
CA LEU A 13 -17.89 5.25 3.96
C LEU A 13 -17.00 4.20 3.25
N GLY A 14 -17.35 3.83 2.02
CA GLY A 14 -16.56 2.91 1.19
C GLY A 14 -15.15 3.42 0.96
N ILE A 15 -14.98 4.70 0.61
CA ILE A 15 -13.67 5.35 0.45
C ILE A 15 -12.88 5.31 1.77
N ARG A 16 -13.51 5.61 2.91
CA ARG A 16 -12.83 5.56 4.21
C ARG A 16 -12.34 4.16 4.53
N ARG A 17 -13.16 3.13 4.33
CA ARG A 17 -12.76 1.73 4.55
C ARG A 17 -11.67 1.28 3.59
N ALA A 18 -11.74 1.67 2.32
CA ALA A 18 -10.67 1.41 1.36
C ALA A 18 -9.35 2.07 1.78
N ALA A 19 -9.40 3.30 2.30
CA ALA A 19 -8.22 3.99 2.81
C ALA A 19 -7.66 3.32 4.08
N GLU A 20 -8.51 2.83 4.98
CA GLU A 20 -8.08 2.05 6.15
C GLU A 20 -7.39 0.75 5.74
N MET A 21 -7.99 0.01 4.79
CA MET A 21 -7.36 -1.19 4.23
C MET A 21 -6.02 -0.86 3.60
N ALA A 22 -5.94 0.19 2.77
CA ALA A 22 -4.70 0.63 2.16
C ALA A 22 -3.62 0.95 3.21
N ALA A 23 -3.99 1.62 4.30
CA ALA A 23 -3.05 1.91 5.39
C ALA A 23 -2.48 0.62 6.01
N VAL A 24 -3.34 -0.37 6.29
CA VAL A 24 -2.91 -1.68 6.83
C VAL A 24 -2.02 -2.42 5.83
N PHE A 25 -2.38 -2.43 4.55
CA PHE A 25 -1.55 -3.01 3.49
C PHE A 25 -0.19 -2.34 3.40
N MET A 26 -0.12 -1.00 3.45
CA MET A 26 1.15 -0.26 3.43
C MET A 26 2.05 -0.60 4.63
N ILE A 27 1.47 -0.77 5.82
CA ILE A 27 2.20 -1.19 7.02
C ILE A 27 2.77 -2.60 6.83
N GLY A 28 1.95 -3.55 6.41
CA GLY A 28 2.37 -4.93 6.17
C GLY A 28 3.42 -5.05 5.08
N ASP A 29 3.21 -4.36 3.95
CA ASP A 29 4.13 -4.34 2.81
C ASP A 29 5.45 -3.67 3.16
N GLY A 30 5.41 -2.58 3.93
CA GLY A 30 6.59 -1.90 4.46
C GLY A 30 7.42 -2.80 5.37
N LEU A 31 6.78 -3.50 6.31
CA LEU A 31 7.42 -4.48 7.19
C LEU A 31 8.04 -5.64 6.41
N LEU A 32 7.33 -6.22 5.44
CA LEU A 32 7.86 -7.29 4.59
C LEU A 32 9.05 -6.81 3.75
N GLY A 33 8.97 -5.60 3.20
CA GLY A 33 10.07 -4.97 2.47
C GLY A 33 11.32 -4.71 3.32
N MET A 34 11.15 -4.47 4.62
CA MET A 34 12.26 -4.28 5.55
C MET A 34 12.88 -5.60 6.01
N LEU A 35 12.04 -6.56 6.42
CA LEU A 35 12.46 -7.82 7.03
C LEU A 35 12.90 -8.85 5.99
N GLN A 36 12.24 -8.89 4.83
CA GLN A 36 12.45 -9.89 3.79
C GLN A 36 12.58 -9.24 2.39
N PRO A 37 13.47 -8.25 2.19
CA PRO A 37 13.51 -7.44 0.96
C PRO A 37 13.67 -8.25 -0.33
N ARG A 38 14.53 -9.28 -0.33
CA ARG A 38 14.78 -10.11 -1.51
C ARG A 38 13.58 -10.98 -1.86
N ARG A 39 13.13 -11.80 -0.90
CA ARG A 39 11.94 -12.66 -1.06
C ARG A 39 10.70 -11.85 -1.43
N HIS A 40 10.53 -10.67 -0.84
CA HIS A 40 9.42 -9.80 -1.16
C HIS A 40 9.46 -9.34 -2.63
N VAL A 41 10.62 -8.86 -3.11
CA VAL A 41 10.82 -8.48 -4.54
C VAL A 41 10.60 -9.69 -5.46
N ASP A 42 11.10 -10.86 -5.09
CA ASP A 42 10.96 -12.08 -5.89
C ASP A 42 9.50 -12.53 -6.03
N LEU A 43 8.65 -12.33 -5.01
CA LEU A 43 7.22 -12.65 -5.07
C LEU A 43 6.45 -11.79 -6.09
N TRP A 44 6.93 -10.58 -6.37
CA TRP A 44 6.28 -9.67 -7.31
C TRP A 44 6.81 -9.80 -8.73
N ARG A 45 7.90 -10.55 -8.96
CA ARG A 45 8.35 -10.84 -10.32
C ARG A 45 7.29 -11.67 -11.03
N SER A 46 6.87 -11.21 -12.21
CA SER A 46 5.88 -11.88 -13.04
C SER A 46 6.08 -11.51 -14.50
N ASP A 47 5.48 -12.27 -15.41
CA ASP A 47 5.48 -11.96 -16.86
C ASP A 47 4.58 -10.77 -17.22
N VAL A 48 3.93 -10.15 -16.22
CA VAL A 48 3.12 -8.95 -16.42
C VAL A 48 4.06 -7.73 -16.41
N ALA A 49 4.30 -7.18 -17.60
CA ALA A 49 5.26 -6.08 -17.81
C ALA A 49 5.05 -4.89 -16.86
N ALA A 50 3.80 -4.54 -16.55
CA ALA A 50 3.48 -3.45 -15.63
C ALA A 50 3.99 -3.71 -14.20
N VAL A 51 3.90 -4.95 -13.73
CA VAL A 51 4.40 -5.35 -12.41
C VAL A 51 5.93 -5.42 -12.43
N ASP A 52 6.52 -5.97 -13.49
CA ASP A 52 7.98 -6.06 -13.61
C ASP A 52 8.65 -4.67 -13.61
N VAL A 53 8.06 -3.69 -14.30
CA VAL A 53 8.52 -2.29 -14.28
C VAL A 53 8.53 -1.69 -12.87
N LEU A 54 7.55 -2.04 -12.03
CA LEU A 54 7.47 -1.56 -10.65
C LEU A 54 8.53 -2.19 -9.74
N VAL A 55 8.93 -3.43 -10.03
CA VAL A 55 9.86 -4.22 -9.21
C VAL A 55 11.32 -3.97 -9.60
N LYS A 56 11.58 -3.72 -10.88
CA LYS A 56 12.91 -3.50 -11.48
C LYS A 56 13.84 -2.54 -10.70
N PRO A 57 13.39 -1.42 -10.11
CA PRO A 57 14.27 -0.52 -9.34
C PRO A 57 14.91 -1.18 -8.10
N PHE A 58 14.27 -2.22 -7.57
CA PHE A 58 14.67 -2.95 -6.36
C PHE A 58 15.46 -4.22 -6.65
N ASP A 59 15.59 -4.58 -7.92
CA ASP A 59 16.24 -5.82 -8.33
C ASP A 59 17.72 -5.87 -7.86
N GLY A 60 18.07 -6.95 -7.16
CA GLY A 60 19.38 -7.14 -6.51
C GLY A 60 19.72 -6.14 -5.40
N LYS A 61 18.86 -5.14 -5.11
CA LYS A 61 19.15 -3.98 -4.25
C LYS A 61 18.30 -4.01 -2.99
N ALA A 62 18.62 -4.96 -2.10
CA ALA A 62 17.90 -5.17 -0.86
C ALA A 62 17.81 -3.90 0.03
N GLU A 63 18.87 -3.09 0.08
CA GLU A 63 18.89 -1.84 0.87
C GLU A 63 17.86 -0.82 0.37
N ARG A 64 17.72 -0.67 -0.96
CA ARG A 64 16.72 0.23 -1.54
C ARG A 64 15.31 -0.21 -1.15
N ARG A 65 15.03 -1.51 -1.16
CA ARG A 65 13.72 -2.03 -0.75
C ARG A 65 13.45 -1.83 0.74
N ARG A 66 14.47 -1.93 1.60
CA ARG A 66 14.35 -1.65 3.04
C ARG A 66 14.03 -0.18 3.31
N VAL A 67 14.74 0.75 2.65
CA VAL A 67 14.48 2.19 2.77
C VAL A 67 13.06 2.50 2.28
N TYR A 68 12.67 1.96 1.12
CA TYR A 68 11.31 2.11 0.62
C TYR A 68 10.27 1.53 1.57
N GLY A 69 10.56 0.37 2.18
CA GLY A 69 9.69 -0.26 3.18
C GLY A 69 9.53 0.60 4.44
N LEU A 70 10.58 1.26 4.91
CA LEU A 70 10.51 2.19 6.03
C LEU A 70 9.63 3.41 5.70
N LEU A 71 9.79 3.98 4.50
CA LEU A 71 8.96 5.09 4.03
C LEU A 71 7.48 4.67 3.93
N GLN A 72 7.22 3.48 3.40
CA GLN A 72 5.88 2.93 3.22
C GLN A 72 5.20 2.61 4.55
N LEU A 73 5.95 2.05 5.51
CA LEU A 73 5.50 1.84 6.88
C LEU A 73 5.13 3.17 7.55
N GLY A 74 6.01 4.17 7.47
CA GLY A 74 5.75 5.51 8.02
C GLY A 74 4.52 6.17 7.39
N ALA A 75 4.37 6.07 6.07
CA ALA A 75 3.20 6.57 5.36
C ALA A 75 1.92 5.84 5.76
N GLY A 76 1.95 4.50 5.92
CA GLY A 76 0.81 3.71 6.38
C GLY A 76 0.39 4.08 7.80
N ILE A 77 1.35 4.25 8.72
CA ILE A 77 1.07 4.71 10.09
C ILE A 77 0.47 6.12 10.07
N ALA A 78 1.03 7.05 9.29
CA ALA A 78 0.52 8.40 9.17
C ALA A 78 -0.91 8.44 8.61
N LEU A 79 -1.19 7.61 7.59
CA LEU A 79 -2.53 7.48 7.01
C LEU A 79 -3.52 6.90 8.03
N ALA A 80 -3.18 5.79 8.68
CA ALA A 80 -4.01 5.17 9.72
C ALA A 80 -4.32 6.15 10.88
N SER A 81 -3.32 6.94 11.29
CA SER A 81 -3.48 7.94 12.35
C SER A 81 -4.42 9.08 11.96
N ARG A 82 -4.42 9.47 10.67
CA ARG A 82 -5.32 10.50 10.15
C ARG A 82 -6.75 10.00 9.94
N LEU A 83 -6.93 8.74 9.55
CA LEU A 83 -8.25 8.14 9.32
C LEU A 83 -9.02 7.85 10.61
N LYS A 84 -8.34 7.76 11.76
CA LYS A 84 -8.98 7.55 13.08
C LYS A 84 -9.52 8.85 13.72
N ARG A 85 -9.31 10.01 13.10
CA ARG A 85 -10.02 11.25 13.45
C ARG A 85 -11.36 11.36 12.74
#